data_AF-A0ABC8RMR4-F1
#
_entry.id   AF-A0ABC8RMR4-F1
#
_cell.length_a   1.000
_cell.length_b   1.000
_cell.length_c   1.000
_cell.angle_alpha   90.00
_cell.angle_beta   90.00
_cell.angle_gamma   90.00
#
_symmetry.space_group_name_H-M   'P 1'
#
loop_
_entity.id
_entity.type
_entity.pdbx_description
1 polymer ?
#
loop_
_entity_poly.entity_id
_entity_poly.type
_entity_poly.pdbx_seq_one_letter_code
_entity_poly.pdbx_strand_id
1 'polypeptide(L)'
;MIDGGDFDGAKAYKDSKVCNMLTMQEFHRRYHEDTGIILHPFTQKYITKGFVSEDEAGKRLAQVVTDPSLTKSGVYWSWNKDSASFENQLSQEASDAEKARKVWEVSEKLVGLA
;
A
#
# COMPACT_ATOMS: atom_id res chain seq x y z
N MET A 1 -13.70 -11.97 10.57
CA MET A 1 -12.52 -11.58 9.77
C MET A 1 -12.98 -10.92 8.47
N ILE A 2 -12.09 -10.31 7.66
CA ILE A 2 -12.53 -9.56 6.46
C ILE A 2 -13.26 -10.44 5.43
N ASP A 3 -12.98 -11.73 5.46
CA ASP A 3 -13.59 -12.83 4.70
C ASP A 3 -14.78 -13.48 5.42
N GLY A 4 -15.21 -12.95 6.57
CA GLY A 4 -16.33 -13.47 7.36
C GLY A 4 -15.99 -14.60 8.33
N GLY A 5 -14.74 -15.07 8.40
CA GLY A 5 -14.32 -16.15 9.31
C GLY A 5 -14.17 -15.74 10.79
N ASP A 6 -13.90 -16.72 11.65
CA ASP A 6 -13.63 -16.53 13.09
C ASP A 6 -12.38 -15.69 13.35
N PHE A 7 -12.34 -15.00 14.51
CA PHE A 7 -11.25 -14.11 14.86
C PHE A 7 -9.90 -14.84 14.98
N ASP A 8 -8.91 -14.36 14.23
CA ASP A 8 -7.51 -14.75 14.32
C ASP A 8 -6.64 -13.48 14.28
N GLY A 9 -5.82 -13.26 15.31
CA GLY A 9 -5.01 -12.04 15.45
C GLY A 9 -3.92 -11.89 14.38
N ALA A 10 -3.28 -12.98 13.97
CA ALA A 10 -2.25 -12.94 12.93
C ALA A 10 -2.86 -12.70 11.55
N LYS A 11 -4.05 -13.27 11.30
CA LYS A 11 -4.84 -12.99 10.11
C LYS A 11 -5.36 -11.56 10.13
N ALA A 12 -5.82 -11.04 11.26
CA ALA A 12 -6.35 -9.68 11.38
C ALA A 12 -5.28 -8.64 11.07
N TYR A 13 -4.05 -8.91 11.52
CA TYR A 13 -2.90 -8.12 11.15
C TYR A 13 -2.65 -8.13 9.64
N LYS A 14 -2.65 -9.30 8.99
CA LYS A 14 -2.49 -9.40 7.53
C LYS A 14 -3.62 -8.71 6.77
N ASP A 15 -4.87 -8.93 7.17
CA ASP A 15 -6.06 -8.31 6.61
C ASP A 15 -5.96 -6.77 6.67
N SER A 16 -5.51 -6.21 7.81
CA SER A 16 -5.32 -4.75 7.96
C SER A 16 -4.30 -4.18 6.96
N LYS A 17 -3.28 -4.96 6.60
CA LYS A 17 -2.23 -4.53 5.66
C LYS A 17 -2.67 -4.65 4.21
N VAL A 18 -3.54 -5.61 3.90
CA VAL A 18 -4.24 -5.67 2.61
C VAL A 18 -5.15 -4.45 2.49
N CYS A 19 -5.90 -4.09 3.52
CA CYS A 19 -6.71 -2.85 3.51
C CYS A 19 -5.87 -1.62 3.21
N ASN A 20 -4.69 -1.46 3.83
CA ASN A 20 -3.80 -0.35 3.50
C ASN A 20 -3.45 -0.30 2.01
N MET A 21 -3.28 -1.45 1.35
CA MET A 21 -2.94 -1.47 -0.07
C MET A 21 -4.11 -1.10 -0.97
N LEU A 22 -5.30 -1.61 -0.64
CA LEU A 22 -6.54 -1.27 -1.32
C LEU A 22 -6.89 0.22 -1.18
N THR A 23 -6.66 0.79 0.01
CA THR A 23 -6.85 2.23 0.26
C THR A 23 -5.95 3.08 -0.63
N MET A 24 -4.69 2.68 -0.82
CA MET A 24 -3.75 3.42 -1.68
C MET A 24 -4.16 3.38 -3.16
N GLN A 25 -4.69 2.24 -3.63
CA GLN A 25 -5.23 2.12 -4.99
C GLN A 25 -6.41 3.06 -5.20
N GLU A 26 -7.33 3.14 -4.23
CA GLU A 26 -8.47 4.05 -4.31
C GLU A 26 -8.05 5.52 -4.22
N PHE A 27 -7.08 5.87 -3.39
CA PHE A 27 -6.55 7.22 -3.37
C PHE A 27 -5.92 7.62 -4.70
N HIS A 28 -5.11 6.74 -5.30
CA HIS A 28 -4.58 6.95 -6.63
C HIS A 28 -5.71 7.14 -7.66
N ARG A 29 -6.65 6.17 -7.72
CA ARG A 29 -7.76 6.19 -8.69
C ARG A 29 -8.63 7.44 -8.59
N ARG A 30 -8.87 7.94 -7.37
CA ARG A 30 -9.81 9.04 -7.13
C ARG A 30 -9.19 10.41 -7.21
N TYR A 31 -7.91 10.55 -6.86
CA TYR A 31 -7.33 11.87 -6.64
C TYR A 31 -6.05 12.12 -7.41
N HIS A 32 -5.38 11.10 -7.97
CA HIS A 32 -4.09 11.31 -8.64
C HIS A 32 -4.22 12.22 -9.86
N GLU A 33 -5.18 11.96 -10.74
CA GLU A 33 -5.40 12.76 -11.97
C GLU A 33 -5.72 14.23 -11.63
N ASP A 34 -6.54 14.47 -10.61
CA ASP A 34 -7.00 15.82 -10.26
C ASP A 34 -5.97 16.61 -9.43
N THR A 35 -5.13 15.93 -8.64
CA THR A 35 -4.23 16.57 -7.67
C THR A 35 -2.76 16.48 -8.04
N GLY A 36 -2.38 15.57 -8.94
CA GLY A 36 -0.99 15.24 -9.25
C GLY A 36 -0.22 14.57 -8.09
N ILE A 37 -0.88 14.27 -6.97
CA ILE A 37 -0.22 13.73 -5.77
C ILE A 37 0.14 12.26 -5.99
N ILE A 38 1.38 11.91 -5.67
CA ILE A 38 1.92 10.54 -5.73
C ILE A 38 1.93 9.97 -4.31
N LEU A 39 1.36 8.77 -4.12
CA LEU A 39 1.06 8.21 -2.80
C LEU A 39 1.77 6.86 -2.59
N HIS A 40 2.57 6.73 -1.53
CA HIS A 40 3.38 5.53 -1.23
C HIS A 40 3.01 4.81 0.08
N PRO A 41 3.12 3.46 0.11
CA PRO A 41 2.76 2.67 1.29
C PRO A 41 3.95 2.45 2.25
N PHE A 42 3.77 2.86 3.51
CA PHE A 42 4.70 2.69 4.65
C PHE A 42 4.84 1.23 5.16
N THR A 43 4.15 0.25 4.57
CA THR A 43 3.89 -1.09 5.15
C THR A 43 5.03 -2.11 5.12
N GLN A 44 6.21 -1.75 4.58
CA GLN A 44 7.29 -2.69 4.27
C GLN A 44 7.92 -3.38 5.51
N LYS A 45 7.86 -2.79 6.70
CA LYS A 45 8.59 -3.24 7.91
C LYS A 45 8.18 -4.63 8.45
N TYR A 46 6.93 -5.07 8.27
CA TYR A 46 6.40 -6.21 9.04
C TYR A 46 5.85 -7.38 8.22
N ILE A 47 5.78 -7.26 6.89
CA ILE A 47 5.24 -8.33 6.02
C ILE A 47 6.33 -8.98 5.16
N THR A 48 7.23 -8.21 4.57
CA THR A 48 8.13 -8.72 3.52
C THR A 48 9.45 -9.31 4.05
N LYS A 49 9.69 -9.25 5.38
CA LYS A 49 10.99 -9.61 6.01
C LYS A 49 12.21 -8.88 5.43
N GLY A 50 12.01 -7.83 4.64
CA GLY A 50 13.06 -6.96 4.09
C GLY A 50 13.50 -5.89 5.07
N PHE A 51 13.69 -6.23 6.36
CA PHE A 51 14.01 -5.27 7.40
C PHE A 51 15.31 -4.52 7.05
N VAL A 52 15.23 -3.19 7.09
CA VAL A 52 16.35 -2.27 6.93
C VAL A 52 16.40 -1.31 8.11
N SER A 53 17.55 -0.70 8.35
CA SER A 53 17.70 0.32 9.39
C SER A 53 16.81 1.53 9.10
N GLU A 54 16.51 2.31 10.14
CA GLU A 54 15.69 3.53 10.01
C GLU A 54 16.33 4.54 9.05
N ASP A 55 17.67 4.65 9.07
CA ASP A 55 18.44 5.49 8.16
C ASP A 55 18.29 5.05 6.69
N GLU A 56 18.40 3.75 6.42
CA GLU A 56 18.22 3.19 5.08
C GLU A 56 16.75 3.32 4.60
N ALA A 57 15.78 3.15 5.50
CA ALA A 57 14.37 3.42 5.19
C ALA A 57 14.15 4.90 4.85
N GLY A 58 14.78 5.82 5.58
CA GLY A 58 14.74 7.26 5.31
C GLY A 58 15.32 7.61 3.94
N LYS A 59 16.45 7.00 3.57
CA LYS A 59 17.07 7.16 2.25
C LYS A 59 16.18 6.67 1.13
N ARG A 60 15.51 5.52 1.29
CA ARG A 60 14.57 4.99 0.30
C ARG A 60 13.32 5.86 0.17
N LEU A 61 12.80 6.38 1.27
CA LEU A 61 11.70 7.33 1.24
C LEU A 61 12.09 8.61 0.50
N ALA A 62 13.26 9.16 0.80
CA ALA A 62 13.78 10.33 0.08
C ALA A 62 13.96 10.02 -1.40
N GLN A 63 14.50 8.85 -1.75
CA GLN A 63 14.65 8.41 -3.15
C GLN A 63 13.31 8.39 -3.86
N VAL A 64 12.29 7.77 -3.28
CA VAL A 64 10.93 7.72 -3.85
C VAL A 64 10.35 9.11 -4.13
N VAL A 65 10.58 10.07 -3.24
CA VAL A 65 10.03 11.42 -3.37
C VAL A 65 10.81 12.26 -4.39
N THR A 66 12.11 12.02 -4.51
CA THR A 66 13.03 12.91 -5.26
C THR A 66 13.51 12.36 -6.59
N ASP A 67 13.48 11.03 -6.78
CA ASP A 67 14.00 10.35 -7.96
C ASP A 67 12.99 10.45 -9.11
N PRO A 68 13.35 11.11 -10.24
CA PRO A 68 12.46 11.26 -11.39
C PRO A 68 12.02 9.93 -12.01
N SER A 69 12.77 8.84 -11.79
CA SER A 69 12.45 7.51 -12.29
C SER A 69 11.35 6.80 -11.51
N LEU A 70 11.00 7.28 -10.31
CA LEU A 70 10.02 6.66 -9.41
C LEU A 70 8.68 7.43 -9.35
N THR A 71 8.35 8.15 -10.41
CA THR A 71 7.18 9.04 -10.48
C THR A 71 5.86 8.33 -10.84
N LYS A 72 5.92 7.04 -11.14
CA LYS A 72 4.73 6.27 -11.53
C LYS A 72 3.83 5.99 -10.33
N SER A 73 2.62 6.52 -10.40
CA SER A 73 1.61 6.40 -9.35
C SER A 73 0.84 5.07 -9.43
N GLY A 74 0.28 4.61 -8.31
CA GLY A 74 -0.42 3.31 -8.22
C GLY A 74 0.49 2.07 -8.21
N VAL A 75 1.80 2.26 -8.13
CA VAL A 75 2.80 1.19 -8.16
C VAL A 75 3.38 0.91 -6.79
N TYR A 76 3.61 -0.37 -6.50
CA TYR A 76 4.34 -0.78 -5.31
C TYR A 76 5.84 -0.88 -5.61
N TRP A 77 6.60 0.14 -5.24
CA TRP A 77 8.05 0.12 -5.36
C TRP A 77 8.68 -0.74 -4.27
N SER A 78 9.62 -1.60 -4.66
CA SER A 78 10.33 -2.51 -3.76
C SER A 78 11.85 -2.45 -3.98
N TRP A 79 12.60 -2.84 -2.94
CA TRP A 79 14.07 -2.88 -2.94
C TRP A 79 14.53 -4.26 -2.48
N ASN A 80 15.49 -4.84 -3.19
CA ASN A 80 16.22 -6.03 -2.74
C ASN A 80 17.55 -5.61 -2.10
N LYS A 81 18.25 -6.57 -1.48
CA LYS A 81 19.58 -6.31 -0.89
C LYS A 81 20.63 -5.88 -1.92
N ASP A 82 20.48 -6.33 -3.17
CA ASP A 82 21.54 -6.26 -4.19
C ASP A 82 21.11 -5.53 -5.48
N SER A 83 19.93 -4.90 -5.52
CA SER A 83 19.40 -4.28 -6.74
C SER A 83 18.80 -2.89 -6.52
N ALA A 84 18.74 -2.12 -7.61
CA ALA A 84 17.94 -0.90 -7.70
C ALA A 84 16.44 -1.19 -7.43
N SER A 85 15.70 -0.14 -7.10
CA SER A 85 14.24 -0.19 -6.90
C SER A 85 13.52 -0.74 -8.13
N PHE A 86 12.50 -1.56 -7.92
CA PHE A 86 11.70 -2.16 -8.98
C PHE A 86 10.20 -2.12 -8.67
N GLU A 87 9.38 -2.18 -9.73
CA GLU A 87 7.93 -2.30 -9.61
C GLU A 87 7.58 -3.72 -9.17
N ASN A 88 6.99 -3.87 -7.99
CA ASN A 88 6.58 -5.16 -7.46
C ASN A 88 5.20 -5.54 -7.95
N GLN A 89 5.01 -6.83 -8.26
CA GLN A 89 3.68 -7.35 -8.54
C GLN A 89 2.88 -7.53 -7.25
N LEU A 90 1.66 -6.98 -7.24
CA LEU A 90 0.73 -7.15 -6.14
C LEU A 90 0.14 -8.57 -6.15
N SER A 91 -0.29 -9.05 -4.98
CA SER A 91 -1.04 -10.29 -4.89
C SER A 91 -2.42 -10.12 -5.54
N GLN A 92 -3.02 -11.22 -6.00
CA GLN A 92 -4.35 -11.21 -6.65
C GLN A 92 -5.40 -10.52 -5.79
N GLU A 93 -5.34 -10.71 -4.47
CA GLU A 93 -6.24 -10.06 -3.51
C GLU A 93 -5.97 -8.57 -3.34
N ALA A 94 -4.69 -8.15 -3.34
CA ALA A 94 -4.33 -6.73 -3.25
C ALA A 94 -4.51 -5.98 -4.59
N SER A 95 -4.78 -6.68 -5.68
CA SER A 95 -5.12 -6.12 -7.00
C SER A 95 -6.62 -6.15 -7.32
N ASP A 96 -7.47 -6.62 -6.40
CA ASP A 96 -8.91 -6.74 -6.61
C ASP A 96 -9.61 -5.37 -6.46
N ALA A 97 -9.98 -4.79 -7.61
CA ALA A 97 -10.61 -3.48 -7.67
C ALA A 97 -12.01 -3.43 -7.04
N GLU A 98 -12.80 -4.51 -7.13
CA GLU A 98 -14.14 -4.53 -6.52
C GLU A 98 -14.03 -4.58 -5.00
N LYS A 99 -13.10 -5.40 -4.50
CA LYS A 99 -12.77 -5.45 -3.07
C LYS A 99 -12.23 -4.11 -2.59
N ALA A 100 -11.37 -3.45 -3.36
CA ALA A 100 -10.86 -2.12 -3.03
C ALA A 100 -11.98 -1.09 -2.86
N ARG A 101 -12.90 -1.02 -3.83
CA ARG A 101 -14.06 -0.12 -3.78
C ARG A 101 -14.94 -0.39 -2.55
N LYS A 102 -15.25 -1.66 -2.28
CA LYS A 102 -16.09 -2.05 -1.14
C LYS A 102 -15.44 -1.70 0.20
N VAL A 103 -14.13 -1.93 0.33
CA VAL A 103 -13.36 -1.56 1.54
C VAL A 103 -13.41 -0.05 1.76
N TRP A 104 -13.26 0.75 0.71
CA TRP A 104 -13.36 2.21 0.80
C TRP A 104 -14.73 2.67 1.29
N GLU A 105 -15.80 2.24 0.61
CA GLU A 105 -17.17 2.65 0.94
C GLU A 105 -17.60 2.26 2.37
N VAL A 106 -17.18 1.08 2.83
CA VAL A 106 -17.42 0.66 4.21
C VAL A 106 -16.59 1.49 5.19
N SER A 107 -15.34 1.79 4.85
CA SER A 107 -14.46 2.59 5.71
C SER A 107 -14.98 4.01 5.90
N GLU A 108 -15.44 4.68 4.82
CA GLU A 108 -16.04 6.02 4.89
C GLU A 108 -17.20 6.08 5.88
N LYS A 109 -18.10 5.09 5.83
CA LYS A 109 -19.24 4.97 6.76
C LYS A 109 -18.78 4.73 8.19
N LEU A 110 -17.77 3.88 8.39
CA LEU A 110 -17.25 3.56 9.73
C LEU A 110 -16.59 4.76 10.41
N VAL A 111 -15.97 5.66 9.63
CA VAL A 111 -15.33 6.87 10.16
C VAL A 111 -16.21 8.13 10.08
N GLY A 112 -17.47 8.00 9.64
CA GLY A 112 -18.45 9.10 9.61
C GLY A 112 -18.18 10.16 8.54
N LEU A 113 -17.49 9.80 7.46
CA LEU A 113 -17.24 10.69 6.31
C LEU A 113 -18.33 10.58 5.24
N ALA A 114 -19.23 9.59 5.35
CA ALA A 114 -20.36 9.34 4.46
C ALA A 114 -21.59 8.83 5.25
#